data_AF-A0A3D3B0H1-F1
#
_entry.id   AF-A0A3D3B0H1-F1
#
_cell.length_a   1.000
_cell.length_b   1.000
_cell.length_c   1.000
_cell.angle_alpha   90.00
_cell.angle_beta   90.00
_cell.angle_gamma   90.00
#
_symmetry.space_group_name_H-M   'P 1'
#
loop_
_entity.id
_entity.type
_entity.pdbx_description
1 polymer ?
#
loop_
_entity_poly.entity_id
_entity_poly.type
_entity_poly.pdbx_seq_one_letter_code
_entity_poly.pdbx_strand_id
1 'polypeptide(L)'
;MAASGRGSPPTYRNATNIVMAQVNKSPEMPSKAAVAADARGLVRRAFKGSLATIDSTNSYPYASLITLATDASGAPSFLISTLARHTRNLAKDRRASVLIDATGALADPLQGARLTLYGLAEKTAEEGVRRRFLARHPEAAFYADFPDFAFFRLVVEGAHYIGGFGRIFDLAPGDLLVPVEGTARLLDGEPDIV
;
A
#
# COMPACT_ATOMS: atom_id res chain seq x y z
N MET A 1 -39.02 41.40 68.06
CA MET A 1 -37.78 40.60 67.88
C MET A 1 -38.10 39.46 66.91
N ALA A 2 -37.77 39.66 65.64
CA ALA A 2 -37.99 38.81 64.46
C ALA A 2 -37.05 39.39 63.37
N ALA A 3 -36.48 38.71 62.40
CA ALA A 3 -36.44 37.33 61.97
C ALA A 3 -35.14 37.12 61.15
N SER A 4 -34.77 35.86 60.99
CA SER A 4 -33.65 35.33 60.22
C SER A 4 -33.64 35.67 58.73
N GLY A 5 -32.46 35.97 58.17
CA GLY A 5 -32.18 35.92 56.72
C GLY A 5 -30.92 35.10 56.44
N ARG A 6 -31.06 33.86 55.96
CA ARG A 6 -29.96 33.07 55.39
C ARG A 6 -29.90 33.33 53.90
N GLY A 7 -28.75 33.80 53.39
CA GLY A 7 -28.51 33.92 51.95
C GLY A 7 -28.29 32.55 51.31
N SER A 8 -28.92 32.30 50.16
CA SER A 8 -28.68 31.13 49.32
C SER A 8 -27.34 31.25 48.58
N PRO A 9 -26.52 30.18 48.46
CA PRO A 9 -25.29 30.24 47.67
C PRO A 9 -25.60 30.19 46.16
N PRO A 10 -24.69 30.69 45.31
CA PRO A 10 -24.92 30.76 43.87
C PRO A 10 -24.94 29.35 43.26
N THR A 11 -25.90 29.10 42.37
CA THR A 11 -25.99 27.86 41.60
C THR A 11 -24.91 27.86 40.51
N TYR A 12 -23.88 27.03 40.70
CA TYR A 12 -22.94 26.72 39.62
C TYR A 12 -23.67 25.89 38.56
N ARG A 13 -23.86 26.46 37.36
CA ARG A 13 -24.27 25.71 36.17
C ARG A 13 -23.21 24.63 35.89
N ASN A 14 -23.62 23.37 35.98
CA ASN A 14 -22.79 22.18 35.78
C ASN A 14 -22.00 22.24 34.46
N ALA A 15 -20.67 22.43 34.56
CA ALA A 15 -19.71 22.18 33.48
C ALA A 15 -19.73 20.72 33.00
N THR A 16 -20.34 19.82 33.77
CA THR A 16 -20.48 18.39 33.49
C THR A 16 -21.24 18.09 32.19
N ASN A 17 -22.18 18.94 31.78
CA ASN A 17 -22.97 18.68 30.56
C ASN A 17 -22.24 19.05 29.26
N ILE A 18 -21.20 19.89 29.32
CA ILE A 18 -20.40 20.25 28.14
C ILE A 18 -19.37 19.17 27.84
N VAL A 19 -18.79 18.57 28.88
CA VAL A 19 -17.74 17.54 28.74
C VAL A 19 -18.30 16.19 28.28
N MET A 20 -19.54 15.84 28.64
CA MET A 20 -20.17 14.57 28.22
C MET A 20 -20.67 14.57 26.78
N ALA A 21 -20.91 15.73 26.17
CA ALA A 21 -21.33 15.83 24.77
C ALA A 21 -20.19 15.61 23.76
N GLN A 22 -18.93 15.62 24.21
CA GLN A 22 -17.75 15.48 23.36
C GLN A 22 -17.18 14.05 23.29
N VAL A 23 -17.77 13.09 24.01
CA VAL A 23 -17.27 11.70 24.07
C VAL A 23 -18.32 10.70 23.55
N ASN A 24 -18.95 11.00 22.41
CA ASN A 24 -19.78 10.01 21.73
C ASN A 24 -19.83 10.19 20.20
N LYS A 25 -18.67 10.38 19.57
CA LYS A 25 -18.55 10.12 18.13
C LYS A 25 -17.86 8.77 17.97
N SER A 26 -18.61 7.73 17.59
CA SER A 26 -18.01 6.54 16.99
C SER A 26 -17.06 7.01 15.88
N PRO A 27 -15.85 6.44 15.74
CA PRO A 27 -14.92 6.89 14.72
C PRO A 27 -15.63 6.84 13.37
N GLU A 28 -15.71 8.01 12.73
CA GLU A 28 -16.36 8.16 11.43
C GLU A 28 -15.58 7.32 10.42
N MET A 29 -16.27 6.43 9.72
CA MET A 29 -15.63 5.57 8.72
C MET A 29 -14.95 6.44 7.67
N PRO A 30 -13.66 6.21 7.36
CA PRO A 30 -12.98 7.01 6.36
C PRO A 30 -13.66 6.86 5.00
N SER A 31 -13.70 7.95 4.23
CA SER A 31 -14.20 7.89 2.86
C SER A 31 -13.35 6.94 2.02
N LYS A 32 -13.95 6.31 1.00
CA LYS A 32 -13.22 5.43 0.08
C LYS A 32 -12.02 6.15 -0.57
N ALA A 33 -12.15 7.45 -0.86
CA ALA A 33 -11.07 8.26 -1.42
C ALA A 33 -9.88 8.43 -0.46
N ALA A 34 -10.14 8.60 0.85
CA ALA A 34 -9.09 8.67 1.87
C ALA A 34 -8.38 7.31 2.01
N VAL A 35 -9.14 6.21 2.04
CA VAL A 35 -8.57 4.85 2.07
C VAL A 35 -7.72 4.57 0.83
N ALA A 36 -8.20 4.96 -0.34
CA ALA A 36 -7.45 4.82 -1.58
C ALA A 36 -6.15 5.63 -1.55
N ALA A 37 -6.16 6.84 -0.98
CA ALA A 37 -4.95 7.65 -0.79
C ALA A 37 -3.94 6.98 0.15
N ASP A 38 -4.40 6.42 1.27
CA ASP A 38 -3.56 5.66 2.19
C ASP A 38 -2.94 4.44 1.51
N ALA A 39 -3.76 3.66 0.80
CA ALA A 39 -3.32 2.49 0.05
C ALA A 39 -2.27 2.84 -1.00
N ARG A 40 -2.50 3.89 -1.82
CA ARG A 40 -1.49 4.40 -2.77
C ARG A 40 -0.19 4.78 -2.07
N GLY A 41 -0.29 5.44 -0.91
CA GLY A 41 0.85 5.78 -0.08
C GLY A 41 1.65 4.55 0.38
N LEU A 42 0.97 3.46 0.76
CA LEU A 42 1.63 2.21 1.13
C LEU A 42 2.40 1.60 -0.05
N VAL A 43 1.77 1.52 -1.23
CA VAL A 43 2.42 0.98 -2.45
C VAL A 43 3.67 1.78 -2.80
N ARG A 44 3.55 3.11 -2.85
CA ARG A 44 4.65 4.01 -3.24
C ARG A 44 5.82 4.00 -2.24
N ARG A 45 5.57 3.71 -0.96
CA ARG A 45 6.62 3.64 0.08
C ARG A 45 7.16 2.23 0.32
N ALA A 46 6.49 1.19 -0.18
CA ALA A 46 6.96 -0.17 0.00
C ALA A 46 8.37 -0.34 -0.58
N PHE A 47 9.27 -0.88 0.23
CA PHE A 47 10.63 -1.25 -0.21
C PHE A 47 10.69 -2.73 -0.62
N LYS A 48 9.86 -3.55 0.03
CA LYS A 48 9.76 -5.00 -0.16
C LYS A 48 8.31 -5.46 -0.01
N GLY A 49 8.03 -6.66 -0.49
CA GLY A 49 6.75 -7.33 -0.29
C GLY A 49 6.87 -8.85 -0.39
N SER A 50 5.80 -9.54 -0.04
CA SER A 50 5.68 -10.99 -0.25
C SER A 50 4.92 -11.24 -1.54
N LEU A 51 5.61 -11.73 -2.56
CA LEU A 51 5.04 -12.17 -3.83
C LEU A 51 4.50 -13.59 -3.68
N ALA A 52 3.20 -13.75 -3.85
CA ALA A 52 2.54 -15.04 -3.96
C ALA A 52 2.34 -15.41 -5.44
N THR A 53 2.69 -16.64 -5.79
CA THR A 53 2.55 -17.25 -7.12
C THR A 53 1.97 -18.65 -6.98
N ILE A 54 1.58 -19.29 -8.09
CA ILE A 54 1.10 -20.68 -8.07
C ILE A 54 2.25 -21.60 -8.48
N ASP A 55 2.62 -22.54 -7.63
CA ASP A 55 3.70 -23.48 -7.92
C ASP A 55 3.38 -24.32 -9.15
N SER A 56 4.24 -24.21 -10.14
CA SER A 56 4.07 -24.86 -11.45
C SER A 56 4.09 -26.39 -11.42
N THR A 57 4.54 -27.01 -10.32
CA THR A 57 4.69 -28.47 -10.23
C THR A 57 3.57 -29.14 -9.45
N ASN A 58 3.08 -28.49 -8.40
CA ASN A 58 2.13 -29.09 -7.46
C ASN A 58 0.92 -28.19 -7.16
N SER A 59 0.81 -27.03 -7.82
CA SER A 59 -0.29 -26.07 -7.70
C SER A 59 -0.49 -25.45 -6.30
N TYR A 60 0.43 -25.66 -5.36
CA TYR A 60 0.37 -24.95 -4.08
C TYR A 60 0.70 -23.46 -4.26
N PRO A 61 0.10 -22.57 -3.47
CA PRO A 61 0.55 -21.18 -3.42
C PRO A 61 1.99 -21.14 -2.88
N TYR A 62 2.84 -20.36 -3.54
CA TYR A 62 4.23 -20.14 -3.16
C TYR A 62 4.48 -18.66 -2.90
N ALA A 63 4.82 -18.34 -1.66
CA ALA A 63 5.19 -17.00 -1.23
C ALA A 63 6.72 -16.82 -1.21
N SER A 64 7.19 -15.66 -1.68
CA SER A 64 8.61 -15.32 -1.66
C SER A 64 8.82 -13.82 -1.43
N LEU A 65 9.95 -13.46 -0.84
CA LEU A 65 10.34 -12.08 -0.64
C LEU A 65 10.84 -11.47 -1.95
N ILE A 66 10.33 -10.28 -2.30
CA ILE A 66 10.84 -9.44 -3.39
C ILE A 66 11.05 -8.00 -2.92
N THR A 67 11.96 -7.27 -3.55
CA THR A 67 12.04 -5.81 -3.45
C THR A 67 11.07 -5.17 -4.43
N LEU A 68 10.57 -3.98 -4.09
CA LEU A 68 9.51 -3.30 -4.84
C LEU A 68 9.90 -1.87 -5.19
N ALA A 69 9.54 -1.46 -6.39
CA ALA A 69 9.37 -0.07 -6.78
C ALA A 69 7.97 0.10 -7.39
N THR A 70 7.70 1.26 -7.96
CA THR A 70 6.47 1.50 -8.73
C THR A 70 6.79 2.08 -10.08
N ASP A 71 5.95 1.78 -11.07
CA ASP A 71 5.93 2.55 -12.32
C ASP A 71 5.33 3.96 -12.10
N ALA A 72 5.20 4.73 -13.18
CA ALA A 72 4.65 6.08 -13.12
C ALA A 72 3.19 6.12 -12.62
N SER A 73 2.37 5.16 -13.05
CA SER A 73 0.97 5.03 -12.63
C SER A 73 0.84 4.65 -11.15
N GLY A 74 1.85 4.00 -10.59
CA GLY A 74 1.89 3.51 -9.22
C GLY A 74 1.74 1.99 -9.11
N ALA A 75 1.72 1.28 -10.23
CA ALA A 75 1.69 -0.17 -10.24
C ALA A 75 3.00 -0.74 -9.68
N PRO A 76 2.96 -1.77 -8.81
CA PRO A 76 4.17 -2.41 -8.30
C PRO A 76 5.04 -2.95 -9.43
N SER A 77 6.35 -2.72 -9.33
CA SER A 77 7.36 -3.30 -10.21
C SER A 77 8.49 -3.94 -9.41
N PHE A 78 9.10 -4.97 -9.99
CA PHE A 78 10.13 -5.76 -9.33
C PHE A 78 11.12 -6.36 -10.34
N LEU A 79 12.34 -6.60 -9.88
CA LEU A 79 13.41 -7.24 -10.63
C LEU A 79 13.72 -8.59 -9.99
N ILE A 80 13.56 -9.67 -10.76
CA ILE A 80 13.68 -11.04 -10.25
C ILE A 80 14.48 -11.92 -11.21
N SER A 81 15.23 -12.88 -10.65
CA SER A 81 15.98 -13.84 -11.46
C SER A 81 15.02 -14.79 -12.17
N THR A 82 15.24 -15.06 -13.46
CA THR A 82 14.54 -16.10 -14.22
C THR A 82 14.82 -17.52 -13.70
N LEU A 83 15.87 -17.69 -12.89
CA LEU A 83 16.19 -18.95 -12.21
C LEU A 83 15.45 -19.11 -10.88
N ALA A 84 14.75 -18.10 -10.39
CA ALA A 84 13.98 -18.20 -9.15
C ALA A 84 12.70 -19.03 -9.33
N ARG A 85 12.24 -19.68 -8.25
CA ARG A 85 11.01 -20.49 -8.26
C ARG A 85 9.79 -19.65 -8.64
N HIS A 86 9.62 -18.47 -8.04
CA HIS A 86 8.51 -17.57 -8.37
C HIS A 86 8.51 -17.18 -9.85
N THR A 87 9.66 -17.01 -10.49
CA THR A 87 9.71 -16.63 -11.91
C THR A 87 9.36 -17.79 -12.83
N ARG A 88 9.78 -19.01 -12.49
CA ARG A 88 9.32 -20.23 -13.18
C ARG A 88 7.82 -20.45 -13.04
N ASN A 89 7.27 -20.16 -11.86
CA ASN A 89 5.83 -20.19 -11.62
C ASN A 89 5.11 -19.18 -12.53
N LEU A 90 5.58 -17.92 -12.55
CA LEU A 90 5.02 -16.86 -13.39
C LEU A 90 5.09 -17.15 -14.90
N ALA A 91 6.08 -17.91 -15.34
CA ALA A 91 6.18 -18.35 -16.73
C ALA A 91 5.08 -19.34 -17.13
N LYS A 92 4.44 -20.03 -16.17
CA LYS A 92 3.33 -20.97 -16.39
C LYS A 92 1.97 -20.35 -16.09
N ASP A 93 1.88 -19.58 -15.01
CA ASP A 93 0.68 -18.87 -14.60
C ASP A 93 1.05 -17.49 -14.09
N ARG A 94 0.59 -16.45 -14.80
CA ARG A 94 0.94 -15.06 -14.54
C ARG A 94 0.20 -14.48 -13.33
N ARG A 95 -0.80 -15.18 -12.78
CA ARG A 95 -1.55 -14.70 -11.62
C ARG A 95 -0.64 -14.60 -10.41
N ALA A 96 -0.65 -13.43 -9.79
CA ALA A 96 0.16 -13.15 -8.62
C ALA A 96 -0.56 -12.20 -7.67
N SER A 97 -0.16 -12.24 -6.41
CA SER A 97 -0.46 -11.18 -5.46
C SER A 97 0.79 -10.72 -4.73
N VAL A 98 0.78 -9.47 -4.28
CA VAL A 98 1.85 -8.87 -3.49
C VAL A 98 1.26 -8.35 -2.19
N LEU A 99 1.69 -8.93 -1.08
CA LEU A 99 1.40 -8.42 0.25
C LEU A 99 2.47 -7.39 0.65
N ILE A 100 2.00 -6.19 0.97
CA ILE A 100 2.76 -5.12 1.58
C ILE A 100 2.36 -5.06 3.06
N ASP A 101 3.35 -5.31 3.91
CA ASP A 101 3.24 -5.18 5.36
C ASP A 101 3.79 -3.81 5.79
N ALA A 102 2.92 -2.96 6.34
CA ALA A 102 3.28 -1.66 6.89
C ALA A 102 3.04 -1.59 8.40
N THR A 103 3.06 -2.74 9.09
CA THR A 103 2.86 -2.84 10.54
C THR A 103 4.09 -2.39 11.34
N GLY A 104 5.27 -2.35 10.70
CA GLY A 104 6.49 -1.80 11.30
C GLY A 104 6.86 -2.47 12.63
N ALA A 105 7.03 -1.67 13.68
CA ALA A 105 7.37 -2.12 15.03
C ALA A 105 6.18 -2.09 16.00
N LEU A 106 4.93 -2.15 15.48
CA LEU A 106 3.75 -2.24 16.34
C LEU A 106 3.83 -3.47 17.27
N ALA A 107 3.41 -3.29 18.52
CA ALA A 107 3.37 -4.38 19.49
C ALA A 107 2.40 -5.50 19.07
N ASP A 108 1.27 -5.13 18.47
CA ASP A 108 0.34 -6.04 17.81
C ASP A 108 0.28 -5.74 16.30
N PRO A 109 0.92 -6.54 15.44
CA PRO A 109 0.93 -6.30 14.00
C PRO A 109 -0.46 -6.45 13.36
N LEU A 110 -1.42 -7.13 14.00
CA LEU A 110 -2.78 -7.27 13.44
C LEU A 110 -3.58 -5.96 13.50
N GLN A 111 -3.12 -4.97 14.25
CA GLN A 111 -3.68 -3.62 14.30
C GLN A 111 -3.08 -2.68 13.25
N GLY A 112 -2.00 -3.08 12.59
CA GLY A 112 -1.30 -2.25 11.61
C GLY A 112 -1.88 -2.32 10.21
N ALA A 113 -1.41 -1.41 9.36
CA ALA A 113 -1.84 -1.34 7.98
C ALA A 113 -1.14 -2.40 7.12
N ARG A 114 -1.90 -3.02 6.21
CA ARG A 114 -1.42 -3.97 5.21
C ARG A 114 -2.28 -3.90 3.96
N LEU A 115 -1.66 -4.18 2.82
CA LEU A 115 -2.30 -4.11 1.52
C LEU A 115 -1.89 -5.32 0.69
N THR A 116 -2.87 -6.06 0.17
CA THR A 116 -2.63 -7.11 -0.82
C THR A 116 -3.10 -6.64 -2.18
N LEU A 117 -2.19 -6.43 -3.13
CA LEU A 117 -2.54 -6.21 -4.53
C LEU A 117 -2.55 -7.54 -5.27
N TYR A 118 -3.42 -7.71 -6.25
CA TYR A 118 -3.47 -8.92 -7.07
C TYR A 118 -3.74 -8.59 -8.53
N GLY A 119 -3.31 -9.49 -9.42
CA GLY A 119 -3.49 -9.38 -10.86
C GLY A 119 -2.47 -10.23 -11.61
N LEU A 120 -1.95 -9.71 -12.71
CA LEU A 120 -1.01 -10.42 -13.59
C LEU A 120 0.40 -9.83 -13.49
N ALA A 121 1.38 -10.65 -13.19
CA ALA A 121 2.79 -10.24 -13.29
C ALA A 121 3.27 -10.39 -14.74
N GLU A 122 3.67 -9.28 -15.33
CA GLU A 122 4.10 -9.22 -16.73
C GLU A 122 5.56 -8.78 -16.82
N LYS A 123 6.35 -9.52 -17.59
CA LYS A 123 7.71 -9.11 -17.93
C LYS A 123 7.65 -7.82 -18.73
N THR A 124 8.49 -6.85 -18.41
CA THR A 124 8.56 -5.56 -19.10
C THR A 124 10.00 -5.19 -19.44
N ALA A 125 10.16 -4.45 -20.53
CA ALA A 125 11.39 -3.81 -20.96
C ALA A 125 11.24 -2.28 -21.02
N GLU A 126 10.20 -1.73 -20.39
CA GLU A 126 9.96 -0.28 -20.31
C GLU A 126 11.10 0.40 -19.52
N GLU A 127 11.83 1.30 -20.17
CA GLU A 127 12.97 1.99 -19.55
C GLU A 127 12.56 2.80 -18.31
N GLY A 128 11.35 3.36 -18.30
CA GLY A 128 10.81 4.06 -17.13
C GLY A 128 10.69 3.17 -15.89
N VAL A 129 10.36 1.88 -16.07
CA VAL A 129 10.29 0.91 -14.97
C VAL A 129 11.70 0.59 -14.47
N ARG A 130 12.63 0.28 -15.39
CA ARG A 130 14.05 0.02 -15.07
C ARG A 130 14.65 1.17 -14.26
N ARG A 131 14.54 2.39 -14.80
CA ARG A 131 15.05 3.62 -14.19
C ARG A 131 14.51 3.84 -12.77
N ARG A 132 13.19 3.79 -12.59
CA ARG A 132 12.56 3.98 -11.27
C ARG A 132 12.95 2.88 -10.28
N PHE A 133 13.08 1.64 -10.74
CA PHE A 133 13.51 0.54 -9.89
C PHE A 133 14.96 0.73 -9.43
N LEU A 134 15.88 1.03 -10.34
CA LEU A 134 17.30 1.24 -10.01
C LEU A 134 17.55 2.50 -9.17
N ALA A 135 16.77 3.56 -9.38
CA ALA A 135 16.81 4.75 -8.51
C ALA A 135 16.42 4.40 -7.06
N ARG A 136 15.51 3.44 -6.87
CA ARG A 136 15.06 2.99 -5.54
C ARG A 136 15.95 1.91 -4.92
N HIS A 137 16.56 1.06 -5.75
CA HIS A 137 17.43 -0.06 -5.35
C HIS A 137 18.78 0.03 -6.10
N PRO A 138 19.68 0.96 -5.74
CA PRO A 138 20.93 1.16 -6.48
C PRO A 138 21.82 -0.08 -6.54
N GLU A 139 21.78 -0.92 -5.51
CA GLU A 139 22.51 -2.19 -5.45
C GLU A 139 22.06 -3.17 -6.54
N ALA A 140 20.83 -3.02 -7.05
CA ALA A 140 20.30 -3.86 -8.11
C ALA A 140 20.99 -3.64 -9.46
N ALA A 141 21.65 -2.50 -9.66
CA ALA A 141 22.44 -2.24 -10.87
C ALA A 141 23.54 -3.30 -11.09
N PHE A 142 24.02 -3.94 -10.02
CA PHE A 142 25.02 -5.00 -10.11
C PHE A 142 24.52 -6.23 -10.90
N TYR A 143 23.23 -6.55 -10.83
CA TYR A 143 22.66 -7.77 -11.43
C TYR A 143 21.53 -7.49 -12.44
N ALA A 144 21.09 -6.24 -12.60
CA ALA A 144 19.99 -5.87 -13.49
C ALA A 144 20.24 -6.21 -14.96
N ASP A 145 21.50 -6.21 -15.39
CA ASP A 145 21.90 -6.50 -16.77
C ASP A 145 22.34 -7.96 -16.96
N PHE A 146 22.22 -8.80 -15.92
CA PHE A 146 22.48 -10.23 -16.06
C PHE A 146 21.39 -10.87 -16.94
N PRO A 147 21.76 -11.82 -17.82
CA PRO A 147 20.81 -12.44 -18.76
C PRO A 147 19.71 -13.24 -18.06
N ASP A 148 19.94 -13.62 -16.80
CA ASP A 148 19.00 -14.35 -15.98
C ASP A 148 18.20 -13.44 -15.03
N PHE A 149 18.16 -12.13 -15.24
CA PHE A 149 17.30 -11.20 -14.51
C PHE A 149 16.33 -10.47 -15.45
N ALA A 150 15.15 -10.14 -14.93
CA ALA A 150 14.13 -9.45 -15.69
C ALA A 150 13.27 -8.55 -14.82
N PHE A 151 12.90 -7.39 -15.36
CA PHE A 151 11.91 -6.51 -14.77
C PHE A 151 10.49 -7.03 -15.05
N PHE A 152 9.65 -6.90 -14.04
CA PHE A 152 8.24 -7.22 -14.07
C PHE A 152 7.42 -6.05 -13.52
N ARG A 153 6.19 -5.93 -14.03
CA ARG A 153 5.13 -5.09 -13.48
C ARG A 153 3.95 -5.96 -13.09
N LEU A 154 3.31 -5.66 -11.97
CA LEU A 154 1.99 -6.19 -11.65
C LEU A 154 0.91 -5.35 -12.35
N VAL A 155 0.24 -5.90 -13.35
CA VAL A 155 -1.01 -5.34 -13.86
C VAL A 155 -2.08 -5.58 -12.81
N VAL A 156 -2.41 -4.51 -12.08
CA VAL A 156 -3.30 -4.57 -10.92
C VAL A 156 -4.74 -4.76 -11.38
N GLU A 157 -5.37 -5.83 -10.90
CA GLU A 157 -6.80 -6.11 -11.09
C GLU A 157 -7.63 -5.67 -9.89
N GLY A 158 -7.00 -5.57 -8.71
CA GLY A 158 -7.59 -5.03 -7.50
C GLY A 158 -6.64 -5.09 -6.32
N ALA A 159 -7.12 -4.61 -5.17
CA ALA A 159 -6.42 -4.79 -3.90
C ALA A 159 -7.37 -4.91 -2.71
N HIS A 160 -6.88 -5.56 -1.66
CA HIS A 160 -7.52 -5.67 -0.37
C HIS A 160 -6.70 -4.92 0.68
N TYR A 161 -7.25 -3.82 1.19
CA TYR A 161 -6.63 -2.95 2.19
C TYR A 161 -7.19 -3.23 3.58
N ILE A 162 -6.28 -3.35 4.55
CA ILE A 162 -6.61 -3.39 5.98
C ILE A 162 -5.81 -2.28 6.65
N GLY A 163 -6.48 -1.28 7.20
CA GLY A 163 -5.85 -0.15 7.89
C GLY A 163 -5.72 -0.34 9.40
N GLY A 164 -5.96 -1.53 9.93
CA GLY A 164 -6.19 -1.77 11.36
C GLY A 164 -7.66 -2.04 11.67
N PHE A 165 -8.05 -1.96 12.94
CA PHE A 165 -9.35 -2.43 13.40
C PHE A 165 -10.52 -1.77 12.66
N GLY A 166 -11.41 -2.57 12.07
CA GLY A 166 -12.63 -2.12 11.38
C GLY A 166 -12.43 -1.40 10.04
N ARG A 167 -11.19 -1.20 9.56
CA ARG A 167 -10.89 -0.49 8.30
C ARG A 167 -10.47 -1.46 7.21
N ILE A 168 -11.45 -2.14 6.61
CA ILE A 168 -11.23 -3.18 5.60
C ILE A 168 -11.95 -2.77 4.31
N PHE A 169 -11.22 -2.69 3.21
CA PHE A 169 -11.74 -2.18 1.94
C PHE A 169 -11.17 -2.94 0.74
N ASP A 170 -12.04 -3.28 -0.21
CA ASP A 170 -11.63 -3.68 -1.55
C ASP A 170 -11.52 -2.46 -2.46
N LEU A 171 -10.42 -2.38 -3.20
CA LEU A 171 -10.07 -1.27 -4.07
C LEU A 171 -9.95 -1.76 -5.51
N ALA A 172 -10.54 -1.03 -6.44
CA ALA A 172 -10.43 -1.27 -7.87
C ALA A 172 -9.14 -0.63 -8.41
N PRO A 173 -8.69 -0.99 -9.63
CA PRO A 173 -7.48 -0.40 -10.22
C PRO A 173 -7.53 1.12 -10.30
N GLY A 174 -8.69 1.71 -10.62
CA GLY A 174 -8.87 3.17 -10.66
C GLY A 174 -8.79 3.88 -9.30
N ASP A 175 -8.88 3.15 -8.19
CA ASP A 175 -8.63 3.68 -6.85
C ASP A 175 -7.11 3.76 -6.55
N LEU A 176 -6.30 2.93 -7.22
CA LEU A 176 -4.87 2.70 -6.90
C LEU A 176 -3.93 3.35 -7.92
N LEU A 177 -4.29 3.33 -9.19
CA LEU A 177 -3.47 3.77 -10.31
C LEU A 177 -3.82 5.20 -10.72
N VAL A 178 -2.79 5.94 -11.14
CA VAL A 178 -2.94 7.28 -11.70
C VAL A 178 -2.84 7.18 -13.22
N PRO A 179 -3.81 7.73 -13.99
CA PRO A 179 -3.71 7.83 -15.44
C PRO A 179 -2.45 8.60 -15.85
N VAL A 180 -1.71 8.08 -16.83
CA VAL A 180 -0.45 8.69 -17.32
C VAL A 180 -0.53 9.08 -18.80
N GLU A 181 -1.68 8.87 -19.42
CA GLU A 181 -1.95 9.25 -20.81
C GLU A 181 -1.76 10.76 -20.99
N GLY A 182 -1.01 11.16 -22.02
CA GLY A 182 -0.71 12.56 -22.30
C GLY A 182 0.34 13.19 -21.38
N THR A 183 0.94 12.45 -20.44
CA THR A 183 1.95 12.97 -19.49
C THR A 183 3.40 12.78 -19.93
N ALA A 184 3.66 12.40 -21.20
CA ALA A 184 4.99 12.04 -21.70
C ALA A 184 6.09 13.06 -21.32
N ARG A 185 5.85 14.36 -21.54
CA ARG A 185 6.82 15.41 -21.17
C ARG A 185 7.16 15.45 -19.69
N LEU A 186 6.21 15.13 -18.81
CA LEU A 186 6.45 15.07 -17.36
C LEU A 186 7.27 13.84 -16.99
N LEU A 187 7.02 12.71 -17.66
CA LEU A 187 7.77 11.47 -17.44
C LEU A 187 9.20 11.56 -17.97
N ASP A 188 9.41 12.26 -19.08
CA ASP A 188 10.73 12.50 -19.68
C ASP A 188 11.60 13.39 -18.80
N GLY A 189 11.02 14.40 -18.15
CA GLY A 189 11.72 15.31 -17.23
C GLY A 189 11.85 14.80 -15.79
N GLU A 190 11.20 13.69 -15.44
CA GLU A 190 11.29 13.09 -14.10
C GLU A 190 12.75 12.88 -13.62
N PRO A 191 13.70 12.35 -14.43
CA PRO A 191 15.05 12.08 -13.96
C PRO A 191 15.81 13.34 -13.50
N ASP A 192 15.42 14.52 -13.97
CA ASP A 192 16.07 15.79 -13.62
C ASP A 192 15.54 16.38 -12.29
N ILE A 193 14.50 15.77 -11.71
CA ILE A 193 13.78 16.26 -10.53
C ILE A 193 13.98 15.35 -9.30
N VAL A 194 14.26 14.07 -9.51
CA VAL A 194 14.22 13.02 -8.47
C VAL A 194 15.60 12.43 -8.21
#